data_AF-X0YAZ7-F1
#
_entry.id   AF-X0YAZ7-F1
#
_cell.length_a   1.000
_cell.length_b   1.000
_cell.length_c   1.000
_cell.angle_alpha   90.00
_cell.angle_beta   90.00
_cell.angle_gamma   90.00
#
_symmetry.space_group_name_H-M   'P 1'
#
loop_
_entity.id
_entity.type
_entity.pdbx_description
1 polymer ?
#
loop_
_entity_poly.entity_id
_entity_poly.type
_entity_poly.pdbx_seq_one_letter_code
_entity_poly.pdbx_strand_id
1 'polypeptide(L)'
;GLEVNIPQGGPVEFDCKANKCAAAAILKAVTPQQAEPGKRARIVAEYDYQDETGKVLFQALRYEPKDFKQRQPDGSGGWVWSLREPLVKQRPLYHLPEVVKAVNAERRVYVCEGEKDADNLTALGLCATTCPMGARKWRLEHTNTLRRGVVVLIPDNDTSGREHVVKAASLLSHAGASVKVLDLPDLPDQGGDVSDWLDAGGTSEELERMADGAKQFEAPRIELPKEPKDAFHFTD
;
A
#
# COMPACT_ATOMS: atom_id res chain seq x y z
N GLY A 1 -44.41 -11.58 18.90
CA GLY A 1 -43.34 -11.56 19.92
C GLY A 1 -43.03 -12.98 20.33
N LEU A 2 -41.77 -13.28 20.63
CA LEU A 2 -41.34 -14.57 21.17
C LEU A 2 -41.28 -14.45 22.69
N GLU A 3 -41.95 -15.34 23.41
CA GLU A 3 -41.85 -15.45 24.87
C GLU A 3 -41.01 -16.70 25.20
N VAL A 4 -40.09 -16.58 26.15
CA VAL A 4 -39.17 -17.65 26.54
C VAL A 4 -39.43 -17.99 28.00
N ASN A 5 -39.80 -19.24 28.26
CA ASN A 5 -40.00 -19.76 29.61
C ASN A 5 -38.88 -20.74 29.96
N ILE A 6 -38.23 -20.52 31.10
CA ILE A 6 -37.10 -21.33 31.58
C ILE A 6 -37.48 -21.94 32.94
N PRO A 7 -38.11 -23.13 32.97
CA PRO A 7 -38.44 -23.79 34.23
C PRO A 7 -37.20 -24.37 34.91
N GLN A 8 -37.18 -24.42 36.25
CA GLN A 8 -36.09 -25.05 36.98
C GLN A 8 -36.13 -26.57 36.79
N GLY A 9 -35.16 -27.09 36.03
CA GLY A 9 -34.97 -28.54 35.82
C GLY A 9 -35.72 -29.13 34.62
N GLY A 10 -36.21 -28.30 33.68
CA GLY A 10 -36.92 -28.75 32.47
C GLY A 10 -36.41 -28.12 31.17
N PRO A 11 -36.93 -28.54 30.01
CA PRO A 11 -36.57 -27.95 28.73
C PRO A 11 -37.02 -26.48 28.67
N VAL A 12 -36.24 -25.66 27.96
CA VAL A 12 -36.62 -24.27 27.66
C VAL A 12 -37.77 -24.28 26.65
N GLU A 13 -38.86 -23.62 26.98
CA GLU A 13 -40.04 -23.52 26.13
C GLU A 13 -40.06 -22.17 25.41
N PHE A 14 -40.32 -22.21 24.11
CA PHE A 14 -40.44 -21.03 23.24
C PHE A 14 -41.86 -20.94 22.70
N ASP A 15 -42.56 -19.86 23.05
CA ASP A 15 -43.90 -19.59 22.54
C ASP A 15 -43.89 -18.41 21.56
N CYS A 16 -44.33 -18.65 20.32
CA CYS A 16 -44.48 -17.61 19.31
C CYS A 16 -45.92 -17.10 19.29
N LYS A 17 -46.16 -15.93 19.90
CA LYS A 17 -47.49 -15.29 19.97
C LYS A 17 -48.10 -14.85 18.63
N ALA A 18 -47.37 -15.03 17.52
CA ALA A 18 -47.84 -14.68 16.19
C ALA A 18 -48.55 -15.84 15.45
N ASN A 19 -48.70 -17.02 16.09
CA ASN A 19 -49.42 -18.21 15.58
C ASN A 19 -49.05 -18.68 14.15
N LYS A 20 -47.88 -18.26 13.62
CA LYS A 20 -47.41 -18.57 12.27
C LYS A 20 -45.90 -18.89 12.18
N CYS A 21 -45.21 -19.05 13.31
CA CYS A 21 -43.80 -19.42 13.30
C CYS A 21 -43.64 -20.94 13.15
N ALA A 22 -42.90 -21.40 12.14
CA ALA A 22 -42.47 -22.79 12.10
C ALA A 22 -41.41 -23.06 13.20
N ALA A 23 -41.51 -24.18 13.91
CA ALA A 23 -40.59 -24.55 14.98
C ALA A 23 -39.12 -24.54 14.53
N ALA A 24 -38.83 -24.96 13.29
CA ALA A 24 -37.49 -24.94 12.71
C ALA A 24 -36.90 -23.52 12.56
N ALA A 25 -37.75 -22.52 12.28
CA ALA A 25 -37.32 -21.13 12.16
C ALA A 25 -37.00 -20.52 13.52
N ILE A 26 -37.78 -20.87 14.55
CA ILE A 26 -37.50 -20.48 15.94
C ILE A 26 -36.19 -21.12 16.39
N LEU A 27 -36.04 -22.43 16.20
CA LEU A 27 -34.85 -23.17 16.60
C LEU A 27 -33.59 -22.57 15.95
N LYS A 28 -33.62 -22.26 14.65
CA LYS A 28 -32.51 -21.59 13.96
C LYS A 28 -32.15 -20.22 14.55
N ALA A 29 -33.14 -19.45 15.00
CA ALA A 29 -32.92 -18.13 15.59
C ALA A 29 -32.43 -18.17 17.04
N VAL A 30 -32.76 -19.23 17.79
CA VAL A 30 -32.39 -19.37 19.21
C VAL A 30 -31.22 -20.32 19.46
N THR A 31 -30.79 -21.07 18.44
CA THR A 31 -29.58 -21.90 18.53
C THR A 31 -28.36 -20.99 18.49
N PRO A 32 -27.51 -20.98 19.54
CA PRO A 32 -26.24 -20.27 19.49
C PRO A 32 -25.43 -20.79 18.32
N GLN A 33 -25.12 -19.94 17.35
CA GLN A 33 -24.11 -20.26 16.35
C GLN A 33 -22.79 -20.43 17.10
N GLN A 34 -22.31 -21.67 17.22
CA GLN A 34 -20.95 -21.91 17.64
C GLN A 34 -20.04 -21.28 16.58
N ALA A 35 -19.32 -20.22 16.97
CA ALA A 35 -18.27 -19.69 16.13
C ALA A 35 -17.21 -20.78 15.96
N GLU A 36 -16.97 -21.20 14.73
CA GLU A 36 -15.82 -22.05 14.39
C GLU A 36 -14.54 -21.44 14.99
N PRO A 37 -13.68 -22.22 15.66
CA PRO A 37 -12.43 -21.70 16.19
C PRO A 37 -11.62 -21.06 15.05
N GLY A 38 -11.44 -19.75 15.11
CA GLY A 38 -10.80 -18.98 14.04
C GLY A 38 -9.42 -19.55 13.67
N LYS A 39 -9.19 -19.81 12.38
CA LYS A 39 -7.87 -20.20 11.87
C LYS A 39 -6.84 -19.17 12.34
N ARG A 40 -5.76 -19.63 12.99
CA ARG A 40 -4.67 -18.74 13.42
C ARG A 40 -4.06 -18.06 12.20
N ALA A 41 -3.93 -16.72 12.25
CA ALA A 41 -3.31 -15.95 11.18
C ALA A 41 -1.87 -16.43 10.94
N ARG A 42 -1.50 -16.64 9.67
CA ARG A 42 -0.18 -17.12 9.25
C ARG A 42 0.54 -16.04 8.45
N ILE A 43 1.82 -15.81 8.74
CA ILE A 43 2.67 -14.95 7.89
C ILE A 43 2.89 -15.64 6.54
N VAL A 44 2.62 -14.93 5.45
CA VAL A 44 2.79 -15.40 4.07
C VAL A 44 3.89 -14.66 3.31
N ALA A 45 4.30 -13.48 3.79
CA ALA A 45 5.47 -12.76 3.27
C ALA A 45 6.07 -11.85 4.35
N GLU A 46 7.38 -11.62 4.26
CA GLU A 46 8.14 -10.68 5.09
C GLU A 46 8.94 -9.76 4.15
N TYR A 47 8.77 -8.45 4.28
CA TYR A 47 9.43 -7.45 3.44
C TYR A 47 10.40 -6.63 4.28
N ASP A 48 11.69 -6.75 4.00
CA ASP A 48 12.76 -6.05 4.70
C ASP A 48 12.92 -4.61 4.20
N TYR A 49 12.62 -3.64 5.05
CA TYR A 49 12.96 -2.24 4.81
C TYR A 49 14.36 -1.96 5.35
N GLN A 50 15.27 -1.65 4.45
CA GLN A 50 16.69 -1.48 4.74
C GLN A 50 17.11 -0.02 4.66
N ASP A 51 18.20 0.33 5.37
CA ASP A 51 18.94 1.56 5.08
C ASP A 51 19.83 1.40 3.83
N GLU A 52 20.53 2.46 3.47
CA GLU A 52 21.38 2.54 2.26
C GLU A 52 22.56 1.54 2.30
N THR A 53 22.90 1.02 3.48
CA THR A 53 23.96 0.03 3.68
C THR A 53 23.45 -1.42 3.58
N GLY A 54 22.13 -1.60 3.47
CA GLY A 54 21.48 -2.90 3.47
C GLY A 54 21.10 -3.41 4.87
N LYS A 55 21.28 -2.60 5.92
CA LYS A 55 20.88 -3.00 7.28
C LYS A 55 19.37 -2.91 7.41
N VAL A 56 18.74 -4.01 7.85
CA VAL A 56 17.30 -4.06 8.12
C VAL A 56 16.94 -3.09 9.26
N LEU A 57 16.05 -2.16 8.95
CA LEU A 57 15.47 -1.21 9.88
C LEU A 57 14.17 -1.75 10.48
N PHE A 58 13.28 -2.25 9.63
CA PHE A 58 12.04 -2.90 10.04
C PHE A 58 11.55 -3.86 8.95
N GLN A 59 10.53 -4.63 9.29
CA GLN A 59 9.82 -5.51 8.38
C GLN A 59 8.35 -5.14 8.31
N ALA A 60 7.77 -5.20 7.11
CA ALA A 60 6.34 -5.33 6.93
C ALA A 60 6.01 -6.82 6.72
N LEU A 61 5.02 -7.34 7.43
CA LEU A 61 4.58 -8.73 7.34
C LEU A 61 3.19 -8.77 6.73
N ARG A 62 2.99 -9.64 5.75
CA ARG A 62 1.67 -9.98 5.20
C ARG A 62 1.17 -11.27 5.83
N TYR A 63 -0.10 -11.29 6.25
CA TYR A 63 -0.76 -12.45 6.82
C TYR A 63 -1.85 -13.03 5.90
N GLU A 64 -2.24 -14.27 6.20
CA GLU A 64 -3.46 -14.93 5.73
C GLU A 64 -4.32 -15.33 6.96
N PRO A 65 -5.60 -14.91 7.05
CA PRO A 65 -6.30 -13.92 6.20
C PRO A 65 -5.57 -12.57 6.11
N LYS A 66 -5.82 -11.81 5.02
CA LYS A 66 -5.12 -10.56 4.68
C LYS A 66 -5.11 -9.59 5.87
N ASP A 67 -3.93 -9.44 6.46
CA ASP A 67 -3.61 -8.45 7.48
C ASP A 67 -2.14 -8.04 7.30
N PHE A 68 -1.79 -6.85 7.78
CA PHE A 68 -0.43 -6.32 7.71
C PHE A 68 0.05 -5.89 9.08
N LYS A 69 1.24 -6.33 9.46
CA LYS A 69 1.91 -5.89 10.70
C LYS A 69 3.32 -5.42 10.42
N GLN A 70 3.87 -4.65 11.35
CA GLN A 70 5.24 -4.18 11.27
C GLN A 70 6.01 -4.56 12.52
N ARG A 71 7.28 -4.92 12.35
CA ARG A 71 8.20 -5.20 13.45
C ARG A 71 9.59 -4.65 13.14
N GLN A 72 10.36 -4.32 14.16
CA GLN A 72 11.76 -3.89 14.01
C GLN A 72 12.69 -4.77 14.84
N PRO A 73 13.97 -4.94 14.46
CA PRO A 73 14.93 -5.66 15.27
C PRO A 73 15.05 -5.03 16.67
N ASP A 74 15.17 -5.87 17.70
CA ASP A 74 15.40 -5.42 19.08
C ASP A 74 16.88 -5.15 19.43
N GLY A 75 17.80 -5.51 18.51
CA GLY A 75 19.24 -5.38 18.69
C GLY A 75 19.92 -6.59 19.36
N SER A 76 19.15 -7.58 19.81
CA SER A 76 19.59 -8.83 20.43
C SER A 76 19.16 -10.10 19.67
N GLY A 77 18.76 -9.94 18.40
CA GLY A 77 18.30 -11.04 17.55
C GLY A 77 16.81 -11.37 17.65
N GLY A 78 16.04 -10.56 18.37
CA GLY A 78 14.57 -10.65 18.46
C GLY A 78 13.88 -9.48 17.77
N TRP A 79 12.58 -9.34 18.05
CA TRP A 79 11.68 -8.40 17.38
C TRP A 79 10.85 -7.57 18.36
N VAL A 80 10.75 -6.27 18.06
CA VAL A 80 9.75 -5.39 18.65
C VAL A 80 8.59 -5.24 17.65
N TRP A 81 7.38 -5.62 18.07
CA TRP A 81 6.16 -5.59 17.24
C TRP A 81 5.50 -4.20 17.15
N SER A 82 6.33 -3.17 17.00
CA SER A 82 5.94 -1.79 16.73
C SER A 82 7.13 -1.02 16.15
N LEU A 83 6.85 0.01 15.36
CA LEU A 83 7.88 0.95 14.94
C LEU A 83 8.11 1.99 16.05
N ARG A 84 9.37 2.13 16.46
CA ARG A 84 9.85 3.14 17.42
C ARG A 84 10.66 4.20 16.70
N GLU A 85 10.87 5.35 17.34
CA GLU A 85 11.77 6.38 16.82
C GLU A 85 13.20 5.81 16.61
N PRO A 86 13.91 6.19 15.53
CA PRO A 86 13.52 7.19 14.51
C PRO A 86 12.62 6.65 13.39
N LEU A 87 12.30 5.35 13.33
CA LEU A 87 11.58 4.70 12.21
C LEU A 87 10.11 5.11 12.07
N VAL A 88 9.53 5.67 13.13
CA VAL A 88 8.23 6.34 13.04
C VAL A 88 8.30 7.49 12.02
N LYS A 89 9.42 8.21 12.01
CA LYS A 89 9.67 9.39 11.16
C LYS A 89 10.43 9.07 9.88
N GLN A 90 11.43 8.20 9.95
CA GLN A 90 12.30 7.84 8.82
C GLN A 90 11.84 6.50 8.27
N ARG A 91 11.13 6.55 7.14
CA ARG A 91 10.59 5.36 6.48
C ARG A 91 11.14 5.29 5.06
N PRO A 92 12.18 4.49 4.82
CA PRO A 92 12.75 4.41 3.49
C PRO A 92 11.79 3.75 2.51
N LEU A 93 12.08 3.97 1.23
CA LEU A 93 11.55 3.15 0.15
C LEU A 93 11.98 1.69 0.32
N TYR A 94 11.15 0.76 -0.12
CA TYR A 94 11.52 -0.65 -0.21
C TYR A 94 12.65 -0.84 -1.24
N HIS A 95 13.53 -1.84 -1.07
CA HIS A 95 14.74 -1.99 -1.90
C HIS A 95 15.63 -0.73 -1.97
N LEU A 96 15.75 0.02 -0.86
CA LEU A 96 16.46 1.30 -0.85
C LEU A 96 17.88 1.24 -1.44
N PRO A 97 18.76 0.27 -1.10
CA PRO A 97 20.10 0.19 -1.68
C PRO A 97 20.08 0.12 -3.21
N GLU A 98 19.19 -0.69 -3.78
CA GLU A 98 19.02 -0.89 -5.22
C GLU A 98 18.47 0.37 -5.89
N VAL A 99 17.49 1.03 -5.25
CA VAL A 99 16.91 2.30 -5.72
C VAL A 99 17.98 3.39 -5.78
N VAL A 100 18.78 3.57 -4.73
CA VAL A 100 19.86 4.57 -4.71
C VAL A 100 20.88 4.29 -5.80
N LYS A 101 21.28 3.02 -5.99
CA LYS A 101 22.17 2.62 -7.09
C LYS A 101 21.57 2.92 -8.46
N ALA A 102 20.29 2.67 -8.66
CA ALA A 102 19.60 2.94 -9.93
C ALA A 102 19.54 4.43 -10.23
N VAL A 103 19.13 5.26 -9.25
CA VAL A 103 19.08 6.73 -9.40
C VAL A 103 20.46 7.30 -9.74
N ASN A 104 21.51 6.87 -9.03
CA ASN A 104 22.88 7.34 -9.28
C ASN A 104 23.43 6.90 -10.65
N ALA A 105 22.94 5.79 -11.18
CA ALA A 105 23.30 5.28 -12.50
C ALA A 105 22.34 5.76 -13.61
N GLU A 106 21.44 6.70 -13.30
CA GLU A 106 20.39 7.20 -14.21
C GLU A 106 19.53 6.09 -14.83
N ARG A 107 19.40 4.96 -14.11
CA ARG A 107 18.53 3.85 -14.50
C ARG A 107 17.12 4.09 -14.02
N ARG A 108 16.16 3.57 -14.78
CA ARG A 108 14.74 3.62 -14.46
C ARG A 108 14.43 2.93 -13.13
N VAL A 109 13.58 3.55 -12.33
CA VAL A 109 12.98 2.98 -11.12
C VAL A 109 11.45 2.92 -11.30
N TYR A 110 10.89 1.73 -11.14
CA TYR A 110 9.45 1.50 -11.11
C TYR A 110 8.93 1.64 -9.69
N VAL A 111 7.83 2.34 -9.49
CA VAL A 111 7.19 2.52 -8.18
C VAL A 111 5.78 1.92 -8.24
N CYS A 112 5.56 0.85 -7.50
CA CYS A 112 4.29 0.16 -7.36
C CYS A 112 3.60 0.56 -6.04
N GLU A 113 2.33 0.20 -5.86
CA GLU A 113 1.62 0.47 -4.60
C GLU A 113 1.98 -0.48 -3.46
N GLY A 114 2.33 -1.73 -3.77
CA GLY A 114 2.61 -2.76 -2.77
C GLY A 114 3.97 -3.43 -2.92
N GLU A 115 4.43 -4.06 -1.84
CA GLU A 115 5.72 -4.76 -1.81
C GLU A 115 5.70 -6.00 -2.72
N LYS A 116 4.56 -6.70 -2.83
CA LYS A 116 4.40 -7.86 -3.72
C LYS A 116 4.65 -7.50 -5.18
N ASP A 117 4.10 -6.39 -5.64
CA ASP A 117 4.26 -5.92 -7.02
C ASP A 117 5.70 -5.49 -7.30
N ALA A 118 6.33 -4.82 -6.33
CA ALA A 118 7.74 -4.48 -6.42
C ALA A 118 8.64 -5.73 -6.47
N ASP A 119 8.36 -6.75 -5.65
CA ASP A 119 9.08 -8.04 -5.70
C ASP A 119 8.90 -8.73 -7.06
N ASN A 120 7.67 -8.76 -7.60
CA ASN A 120 7.37 -9.36 -8.88
C ASN A 120 8.13 -8.69 -10.04
N LEU A 121 8.19 -7.35 -10.08
CA LEU A 121 9.00 -6.65 -11.07
C LEU A 121 10.50 -6.84 -10.86
N THR A 122 10.94 -6.91 -9.60
CA THR A 122 12.35 -7.18 -9.27
C THR A 122 12.77 -8.57 -9.73
N ALA A 123 11.89 -9.57 -9.61
CA ALA A 123 12.12 -10.92 -10.12
C ALA A 123 12.29 -10.98 -11.66
N LEU A 124 11.77 -9.99 -12.38
CA LEU A 124 11.98 -9.80 -13.82
C LEU A 124 13.25 -8.99 -14.17
N GLY A 125 14.08 -8.64 -13.16
CA GLY A 125 15.33 -7.90 -13.36
C GLY A 125 15.15 -6.37 -13.42
N LEU A 126 13.96 -5.85 -13.13
CA LEU A 126 13.69 -4.42 -13.10
C LEU A 126 14.01 -3.84 -11.71
N CYS A 127 14.39 -2.57 -11.65
CA CYS A 127 14.52 -1.87 -10.37
C CYS A 127 13.13 -1.38 -9.94
N ALA A 128 12.51 -2.06 -8.97
CA ALA A 128 11.17 -1.70 -8.48
C ALA A 128 11.14 -1.48 -6.96
N THR A 129 10.27 -0.58 -6.53
CA THR A 129 10.11 -0.18 -5.12
C THR A 129 8.64 0.14 -4.81
N THR A 130 8.32 0.24 -3.52
CA THR A 130 7.11 0.91 -3.03
C THR A 130 7.42 1.73 -1.78
N CYS A 131 6.47 2.56 -1.34
CA CYS A 131 6.53 3.22 -0.05
C CYS A 131 5.84 2.38 1.04
N PRO A 132 6.33 2.41 2.29
CA PRO A 132 5.78 1.56 3.34
C PRO A 132 4.33 1.92 3.65
N MET A 133 3.51 0.87 3.81
CA MET A 133 2.05 0.96 4.01
C MET A 133 1.26 1.44 2.77
N GLY A 134 1.88 1.43 1.59
CA GLY A 134 1.24 1.63 0.30
C GLY A 134 0.61 3.01 0.07
N ALA A 135 -0.45 3.04 -0.75
CA ALA A 135 -1.06 4.29 -1.20
C ALA A 135 -1.40 5.26 -0.07
N ARG A 136 -1.35 6.56 -0.43
CA ARG A 136 -1.59 7.72 0.46
C ARG A 136 -0.52 7.93 1.55
N LYS A 137 0.52 7.09 1.62
CA LYS A 137 1.61 7.22 2.60
C LYS A 137 2.90 7.81 2.03
N TRP A 138 2.84 8.37 0.82
CA TRP A 138 3.97 9.08 0.21
C TRP A 138 4.42 10.28 1.06
N ARG A 139 5.73 10.37 1.31
CA ARG A 139 6.37 11.42 2.11
C ARG A 139 7.47 12.10 1.31
N LEU A 140 7.88 13.29 1.77
CA LEU A 140 8.95 14.07 1.15
C LEU A 140 10.29 13.31 1.12
N GLU A 141 10.56 12.47 2.13
CA GLU A 141 11.75 11.60 2.15
C GLU A 141 11.82 10.67 0.92
N HIS A 142 10.71 10.07 0.51
CA HIS A 142 10.67 9.23 -0.70
C HIS A 142 10.95 10.06 -1.97
N THR A 143 10.38 11.26 -2.06
CA THR A 143 10.68 12.20 -3.14
C THR A 143 12.16 12.58 -3.16
N ASN A 144 12.76 12.81 -1.99
CA ASN A 144 14.18 13.17 -1.89
C ASN A 144 15.11 12.03 -2.33
N THR A 145 14.74 10.78 -2.05
CA THR A 145 15.48 9.60 -2.53
C THR A 145 15.46 9.50 -4.06
N LEU A 146 14.32 9.79 -4.69
CA LEU A 146 14.12 9.65 -6.14
C LEU A 146 14.38 10.95 -6.93
N ARG A 147 14.81 12.03 -6.26
CA ARG A 147 15.04 13.33 -6.90
C ARG A 147 16.02 13.19 -8.07
N ARG A 148 15.73 13.87 -9.18
CA ARG A 148 16.53 13.80 -10.42
C ARG A 148 16.67 12.39 -11.04
N GLY A 149 15.93 11.40 -10.56
CA GLY A 149 15.90 10.05 -11.14
C GLY A 149 14.97 9.94 -12.34
N VAL A 150 15.02 8.78 -12.99
CA VAL A 150 14.06 8.35 -14.04
C VAL A 150 13.05 7.42 -13.39
N VAL A 151 11.81 7.88 -13.22
CA VAL A 151 10.78 7.22 -12.40
C VAL A 151 9.55 6.89 -13.24
N VAL A 152 9.07 5.65 -13.12
CA VAL A 152 7.77 5.22 -13.67
C VAL A 152 6.88 4.81 -12.50
N LEU A 153 5.79 5.55 -12.30
CA LEU A 153 4.78 5.25 -11.31
C LEU A 153 3.71 4.35 -11.95
N ILE A 154 3.40 3.21 -11.31
CA ILE A 154 2.36 2.28 -11.75
C ILE A 154 1.29 2.23 -10.65
N PRO A 155 0.14 2.90 -10.82
CA PRO A 155 -0.96 2.83 -9.86
C PRO A 155 -1.71 1.49 -9.96
N ASP A 156 -2.37 1.10 -8.88
CA ASP A 156 -3.45 0.13 -8.91
C ASP A 156 -4.63 0.72 -9.70
N ASN A 157 -5.40 -0.14 -10.36
CA ASN A 157 -6.53 0.25 -11.19
C ASN A 157 -7.77 0.60 -10.34
N ASP A 158 -7.63 1.60 -9.47
CA ASP A 158 -8.70 2.20 -8.69
C ASP A 158 -8.52 3.71 -8.50
N THR A 159 -9.51 4.35 -7.87
CA THR A 159 -9.48 5.80 -7.62
C THR A 159 -8.37 6.21 -6.66
N SER A 160 -8.13 5.42 -5.61
CA SER A 160 -7.14 5.75 -4.58
C SER A 160 -5.72 5.71 -5.15
N GLY A 161 -5.44 4.74 -6.01
CA GLY A 161 -4.17 4.58 -6.69
C GLY A 161 -3.87 5.74 -7.62
N ARG A 162 -4.84 6.10 -8.46
CA ARG A 162 -4.74 7.27 -9.36
C ARG A 162 -4.50 8.57 -8.58
N GLU A 163 -5.25 8.82 -7.51
CA GLU A 163 -5.03 10.00 -6.64
C GLU A 163 -3.64 10.00 -6.02
N HIS A 164 -3.15 8.84 -5.58
CA HIS A 164 -1.85 8.68 -4.96
C HIS A 164 -0.71 9.01 -5.93
N VAL A 165 -0.73 8.45 -7.14
CA VAL A 165 0.34 8.67 -8.12
C VAL A 165 0.36 10.10 -8.64
N VAL A 166 -0.77 10.79 -8.77
CA VAL A 166 -0.79 12.22 -9.16
C VAL A 166 -0.03 13.08 -8.13
N LYS A 167 -0.24 12.82 -6.83
CA LYS A 167 0.47 13.53 -5.76
C LYS A 167 1.97 13.21 -5.77
N ALA A 168 2.34 11.93 -5.87
CA ALA A 168 3.73 11.51 -5.93
C ALA A 168 4.45 12.09 -7.17
N ALA A 169 3.82 12.00 -8.34
CA ALA A 169 4.33 12.50 -9.61
C ALA A 169 4.59 14.01 -9.57
N SER A 170 3.65 14.77 -8.99
CA SER A 170 3.80 16.21 -8.83
C SER A 170 5.02 16.56 -7.98
N LEU A 171 5.19 15.91 -6.82
CA LEU A 171 6.34 16.16 -5.94
C LEU A 171 7.66 15.76 -6.58
N LEU A 172 7.70 14.61 -7.27
CA LEU A 172 8.88 14.11 -7.97
C LEU A 172 9.28 15.02 -9.14
N SER A 173 8.30 15.45 -9.94
CA SER A 173 8.50 16.38 -11.05
C SER A 173 9.08 17.72 -10.56
N HIS A 174 8.53 18.30 -9.48
CA HIS A 174 9.08 19.51 -8.86
C HIS A 174 10.48 19.30 -8.26
N ALA A 175 10.82 18.09 -7.82
CA ALA A 175 12.16 17.71 -7.37
C ALA A 175 13.14 17.42 -8.54
N GLY A 176 12.72 17.63 -9.78
CA GLY A 176 13.54 17.49 -10.97
C GLY A 176 13.69 16.06 -11.50
N ALA A 177 12.86 15.10 -11.03
CA ALA A 177 12.84 13.75 -11.61
C ALA A 177 12.11 13.73 -12.96
N SER A 178 12.56 12.87 -13.88
CA SER A 178 11.78 12.51 -15.07
C SER A 178 10.75 11.46 -14.65
N VAL A 179 9.49 11.88 -14.55
CA VAL A 179 8.39 11.03 -14.10
C VAL A 179 7.49 10.62 -15.26
N LYS A 180 7.13 9.35 -15.36
CA LYS A 180 6.00 8.88 -16.16
C LYS A 180 4.99 8.19 -15.25
N VAL A 181 3.71 8.32 -15.56
CA VAL A 181 2.64 7.53 -14.95
C VAL A 181 2.19 6.52 -16.00
N LEU A 182 2.20 5.25 -15.64
CA LEU A 182 1.88 4.15 -16.55
C LEU A 182 0.67 3.38 -16.01
N ASP A 183 -0.48 3.61 -16.63
CA ASP A 183 -1.66 2.78 -16.42
C ASP A 183 -1.50 1.48 -17.24
N LEU A 184 -1.53 0.33 -16.56
CA LEU A 184 -1.45 -0.96 -17.23
C LEU A 184 -2.80 -1.32 -17.88
N PRO A 185 -2.79 -1.91 -19.09
CA PRO A 185 -4.01 -2.28 -19.79
C PRO A 185 -4.66 -3.53 -19.18
N ASP A 186 -5.95 -3.71 -19.47
CA ASP A 186 -6.71 -4.95 -19.24
C ASP A 186 -6.71 -5.45 -17.78
N LEU A 187 -6.55 -4.54 -16.83
CA LEU A 187 -6.63 -4.82 -15.40
C LEU A 187 -8.08 -4.89 -14.91
N PRO A 188 -8.37 -5.73 -13.90
CA PRO A 188 -9.63 -5.68 -13.18
C PRO A 188 -9.96 -4.26 -12.70
N ASP A 189 -11.21 -3.84 -12.86
CA ASP A 189 -11.69 -2.59 -12.25
C ASP A 189 -11.67 -2.70 -10.73
N GLN A 190 -11.39 -1.58 -10.06
CA GLN A 190 -11.42 -1.45 -8.60
C GLN A 190 -10.33 -2.28 -7.88
N GLY A 191 -9.11 -2.22 -8.41
CA GLY A 191 -7.92 -2.67 -7.68
C GLY A 191 -7.05 -3.69 -8.40
N GLY A 192 -7.20 -3.85 -9.71
CA GLY A 192 -6.23 -4.61 -10.50
C GLY A 192 -4.82 -4.02 -10.35
N ASP A 193 -3.82 -4.86 -10.13
CA ASP A 193 -2.44 -4.45 -9.83
C ASP A 193 -1.42 -5.03 -10.83
N VAL A 194 -0.13 -4.74 -10.63
CA VAL A 194 0.95 -5.28 -11.48
C VAL A 194 0.97 -6.80 -11.46
N SER A 195 0.67 -7.42 -10.32
CA SER A 195 0.60 -8.87 -10.22
C SER A 195 -0.49 -9.44 -11.12
N ASP A 196 -1.67 -8.84 -11.14
CA ASP A 196 -2.77 -9.27 -12.02
C ASP A 196 -2.38 -9.15 -13.51
N TRP A 197 -1.69 -8.07 -13.89
CA TRP A 197 -1.20 -7.88 -15.26
C TRP A 197 -0.16 -8.95 -15.65
N LEU A 198 0.75 -9.30 -14.74
CA LEU A 198 1.74 -10.36 -14.96
C LEU A 198 1.07 -11.74 -15.04
N ASP A 199 0.10 -12.03 -14.17
CA ASP A 199 -0.68 -13.27 -14.17
C ASP A 199 -1.48 -13.43 -15.48
N ALA A 200 -1.86 -12.32 -16.11
CA ALA A 200 -2.49 -12.29 -17.44
C ALA A 200 -1.49 -12.45 -18.61
N GLY A 201 -0.20 -12.61 -18.34
CA GLY A 201 0.85 -12.84 -19.35
C GLY A 201 1.68 -11.61 -19.71
N GLY A 202 1.57 -10.52 -18.96
CA GLY A 202 2.46 -9.37 -19.09
C GLY A 202 3.94 -9.73 -18.91
N THR A 203 4.82 -9.02 -19.61
CA THR A 203 6.27 -9.29 -19.65
C THR A 203 7.10 -8.05 -19.32
N SER A 204 8.34 -8.22 -18.84
CA SER A 204 9.28 -7.11 -18.63
C SER A 204 9.48 -6.29 -19.90
N GLU A 205 9.62 -6.95 -21.05
CA GLU A 205 9.87 -6.28 -22.32
C GLU A 205 8.67 -5.43 -22.74
N GLU A 206 7.45 -5.91 -22.48
CA GLU A 206 6.24 -5.12 -22.73
C GLU A 206 6.11 -3.94 -21.78
N LEU A 207 6.39 -4.15 -20.50
CA LEU A 207 6.37 -3.08 -19.50
C LEU A 207 7.39 -1.98 -19.84
N GLU A 208 8.59 -2.36 -20.27
CA GLU A 208 9.62 -1.42 -20.72
C GLU A 208 9.19 -0.65 -21.97
N ARG A 209 8.63 -1.33 -22.99
CA ARG A 209 8.09 -0.68 -24.19
C ARG A 209 6.97 0.32 -23.84
N MET A 210 6.05 -0.06 -22.96
CA MET A 210 4.97 0.83 -22.52
C MET A 210 5.52 2.03 -21.75
N ALA A 211 6.50 1.82 -20.86
CA ALA A 211 7.17 2.90 -20.15
C ALA A 211 7.94 3.85 -21.10
N ASP A 212 8.57 3.33 -22.15
CA ASP A 212 9.24 4.15 -23.18
C ASP A 212 8.22 5.02 -23.94
N GLY A 213 7.07 4.44 -24.31
CA GLY A 213 6.00 5.14 -25.01
C GLY A 213 5.13 6.06 -24.14
N ALA A 214 5.14 5.88 -22.81
CA ALA A 214 4.33 6.67 -21.90
C ALA A 214 4.75 8.16 -21.92
N LYS A 215 3.75 9.04 -21.77
CA LYS A 215 3.98 10.49 -21.76
C LYS A 215 4.72 10.90 -20.50
N GLN A 216 5.63 11.85 -20.65
CA GLN A 216 6.25 12.55 -19.53
C GLN A 216 5.14 13.22 -18.71
N PHE A 217 5.13 12.99 -17.40
CA PHE A 217 4.24 13.70 -16.49
C PHE A 217 4.68 15.16 -16.41
N GLU A 218 3.76 16.06 -16.70
CA GLU A 218 3.94 17.50 -16.57
C GLU A 218 3.14 17.98 -15.37
N ALA A 219 3.83 18.32 -14.28
CA ALA A 219 3.17 18.87 -13.11
C ALA A 219 2.56 20.25 -13.46
N PRO A 220 1.38 20.58 -12.91
CA PRO A 220 0.86 21.94 -13.01
C PRO A 220 1.90 22.93 -12.49
N ARG A 221 2.23 23.95 -13.27
CA ARG A 221 3.20 24.96 -12.87
C ARG A 221 2.67 25.67 -11.63
N ILE A 222 3.44 25.65 -10.54
CA ILE A 222 3.12 26.49 -9.38
C ILE A 222 3.44 27.94 -9.78
N GLU A 223 2.39 28.73 -10.03
CA GLU A 223 2.53 30.17 -10.10
C GLU A 223 2.79 30.69 -8.69
N LEU A 224 4.02 31.17 -8.44
CA LEU A 224 4.31 31.91 -7.22
C LEU A 224 3.42 33.15 -7.20
N PRO A 225 2.80 33.50 -6.05
CA PRO A 225 2.15 34.78 -5.91
C PRO A 225 3.11 35.88 -6.33
N LYS A 226 2.68 36.78 -7.22
CA LYS A 226 3.46 37.98 -7.53
C LYS A 226 3.64 38.72 -6.20
N GLU A 227 4.90 38.93 -5.81
CA GLU A 227 5.28 39.81 -4.69
C GLU A 227 4.39 41.06 -4.74
N PRO A 228 3.65 41.41 -3.66
CA PRO A 228 2.89 42.64 -3.63
C PRO A 228 3.87 43.80 -3.82
N LYS A 229 3.62 44.63 -4.85
CA LYS A 229 4.49 45.77 -5.22
C LYS A 229 4.64 46.84 -4.13
N ASP A 230 3.87 46.76 -3.04
CA ASP A 230 3.72 47.82 -2.04
C ASP A 230 4.06 47.39 -0.60
N ALA A 231 4.84 46.34 -0.39
CA ALA A 231 5.37 46.03 0.93
C ALA A 231 6.76 46.70 1.11
N PHE A 232 6.89 47.51 2.17
CA PHE A 232 8.08 48.26 2.60
C PHE A 232 8.24 49.69 2.03
N HIS A 233 7.34 50.58 2.43
CA HIS A 233 7.76 51.95 2.77
C HIS A 233 8.34 51.93 4.20
N PHE A 234 9.67 51.89 4.30
CA PHE A 234 10.32 52.33 5.53
C PHE A 234 10.26 53.86 5.54
N THR A 235 9.51 54.43 6.48
CA THR A 235 9.67 55.85 6.84
C THR A 235 10.79 55.94 7.87
N ASP A 236 11.77 56.79 7.57
CA ASP A 236 12.95 57.09 8.40
C ASP A 236 12.61 57.63 9.81
#